data_AF-A0A172QTN5-F1
#
_entry.id   AF-A0A172QTN5-F1
#
_cell.length_a   1.000
_cell.length_b   1.000
_cell.length_c   1.000
_cell.angle_alpha   90.00
_cell.angle_beta   90.00
_cell.angle_gamma   90.00
#
_symmetry.space_group_name_H-M   'P 1'
#
loop_
_entity.id
_entity.type
_entity.pdbx_description
1 polymer ?
#
loop_
_entity_poly.entity_id
_entity_poly.type
_entity_poly.pdbx_seq_one_letter_code
_entity_poly.pdbx_strand_id
1 'polypeptide(L)' 'MYKSLRADWLDLPTELRFPVIAAAVVEFAGKVSVWVSLNRRKQEEVRGPKWLWALLTVVNGVGPAAYWAFGRKK' A
#
# COMPACT_ATOMS: atom_id res chain seq x y z
N MET A 1 -11.38 30.53 -24.28
CA MET A 1 -11.51 29.06 -24.13
C MET A 1 -10.98 28.70 -22.75
N TYR A 2 -11.86 28.63 -21.74
CA TYR A 2 -11.46 28.29 -20.38
C TYR A 2 -11.13 26.79 -20.38
N LYS A 3 -9.86 26.42 -20.17
CA LYS A 3 -9.49 25.03 -19.92
C LYS A 3 -10.21 24.63 -18.63
N SER A 4 -11.22 23.78 -18.71
CA SER A 4 -11.89 23.26 -17.52
C SER A 4 -10.82 22.67 -16.61
N LEU A 5 -10.72 23.15 -15.38
CA LEU A 5 -9.77 22.65 -14.37
C LEU A 5 -10.07 21.20 -13.94
N ARG A 6 -11.14 20.60 -14.48
CA ARG A 6 -11.38 19.15 -14.49
C ARG A 6 -10.78 18.57 -15.77
N ALA A 7 -9.59 17.99 -15.65
CA ALA A 7 -9.11 17.04 -16.63
C ALA A 7 -9.83 15.71 -16.38
N ASP A 8 -10.57 15.21 -17.36
CA ASP A 8 -11.20 13.91 -17.24
C ASP A 8 -10.12 12.82 -17.30
N TRP A 9 -10.23 11.83 -16.41
CA TRP A 9 -9.28 10.74 -16.33
C TRP A 9 -9.13 10.02 -17.67
N LEU A 10 -10.22 9.94 -18.44
CA LEU A 10 -10.28 9.31 -19.76
C LEU A 10 -9.70 10.15 -20.90
N ASP A 11 -9.28 11.39 -20.65
CA ASP A 11 -8.61 12.27 -21.63
C ASP A 11 -7.09 12.39 -21.41
N LEU A 12 -6.57 11.88 -20.28
CA LEU A 12 -5.13 11.94 -19.99
C LEU A 12 -4.31 11.06 -20.96
N PRO A 13 -3.15 11.50 -21.47
CA PRO A 13 -2.23 10.62 -22.17
C PRO A 13 -1.88 9.37 -21.34
N THR A 14 -1.72 8.22 -21.99
CA THR A 14 -1.39 6.94 -21.32
C THR A 14 -0.13 7.05 -20.46
N GLU A 15 0.85 7.84 -20.91
CA GLU A 15 2.10 8.12 -20.19
C GLU A 15 1.91 8.83 -18.84
N LEU A 16 0.80 9.56 -18.63
CA LEU A 16 0.46 10.16 -17.35
C LEU A 16 -0.39 9.22 -16.47
N ARG A 17 -1.24 8.38 -17.07
CA ARG A 17 -2.09 7.42 -16.32
C ARG A 17 -1.31 6.23 -15.82
N PHE A 18 -0.42 5.69 -16.65
CA PHE A 18 0.35 4.49 -16.36
C PHE A 18 1.11 4.54 -15.02
N PRO A 19 1.93 5.58 -14.72
CA PRO A 19 2.66 5.63 -13.45
C PRO A 19 1.73 5.70 -12.24
N VAL A 20 0.57 6.35 -12.35
CA VAL A 20 -0.43 6.41 -11.27
C VAL A 20 -1.03 5.04 -11.00
N ILE A 21 -1.42 4.32 -12.06
CA ILE A 21 -1.93 2.95 -11.94
C ILE A 21 -0.86 2.02 -11.36
N ALA A 22 0.38 2.12 -11.86
CA ALA A 22 1.50 1.33 -11.37
C ALA A 22 1.77 1.58 -9.88
N ALA A 23 1.80 2.85 -9.45
CA ALA A 23 1.95 3.22 -8.05
C ALA A 23 0.84 2.63 -7.18
N ALA A 24 -0.42 2.72 -7.63
CA ALA A 24 -1.55 2.14 -6.93
C ALA A 24 -1.40 0.60 -6.81
N VAL A 25 -1.02 -0.09 -7.89
CA VAL A 25 -0.81 -1.54 -7.88
C VAL A 25 0.30 -1.94 -6.90
N VAL A 26 1.43 -1.25 -6.92
CA VAL A 26 2.54 -1.49 -5.98
C VAL A 26 2.09 -1.29 -4.55
N GLU A 27 1.32 -0.23 -4.29
CA GLU A 27 0.82 0.07 -2.96
C GLU A 27 -0.16 -1.00 -2.46
N PHE A 28 -1.13 -1.40 -3.28
CA PHE A 28 -2.08 -2.47 -2.96
C PHE A 28 -1.37 -3.81 -2.75
N ALA A 29 -0.42 -4.17 -3.61
CA ALA A 29 0.39 -5.37 -3.44
C ALA A 29 1.17 -5.34 -2.11
N GLY A 30 1.73 -4.18 -1.75
CA GLY A 30 2.39 -3.96 -0.46
C GLY A 30 1.45 -4.23 0.71
N LYS A 31 0.25 -3.64 0.72
CA LYS A 31 -0.76 -3.85 1.77
C LYS A 31 -1.18 -5.32 1.88
N VAL A 32 -1.51 -5.95 0.75
CA VAL A 32 -1.90 -7.37 0.69
C VAL A 32 -0.78 -8.28 1.19
N SER A 33 0.48 -8.01 0.82
CA SER A 33 1.62 -8.82 1.28
C SER A 33 1.75 -8.85 2.80
N VAL A 34 1.53 -7.70 3.47
CA VAL A 34 1.53 -7.60 4.92
C VAL A 34 0.40 -8.44 5.50
N TRP A 35 -0.82 -8.30 4.97
CA TRP A 35 -1.98 -9.03 5.48
C TRP A 35 -1.82 -10.54 5.32
N VAL A 36 -1.34 -11.01 4.17
CA VAL A 36 -1.03 -12.43 3.93
C VAL A 36 0.02 -12.92 4.93
N SER A 37 1.06 -12.12 5.19
CA SER A 37 2.10 -12.49 6.14
C SER A 37 1.60 -12.53 7.58
N LEU A 38 0.71 -11.61 7.98
CA LEU A 38 0.07 -11.59 9.31
C LEU A 38 -0.85 -12.78 9.50
N ASN A 39 -1.56 -13.19 8.43
CA ASN A 39 -2.42 -14.36 8.47
C ASN A 39 -1.62 -15.67 8.58
N ARG A 40 -0.48 -15.76 7.89
CA ARG A 40 0.38 -16.97 7.89
C ARG A 40 1.22 -17.14 9.16
N ARG A 41 1.67 -16.04 9.79
CA ARG A 41 2.56 -16.09 10.97
C ARG A 41 1.79 -16.32 12.26
N LYS A 42 2.38 -17.00 13.24
CA LYS A 42 1.80 -17.06 14.60
C LYS A 42 1.99 -15.71 15.31
N GLN A 43 1.17 -15.41 16.31
CA GLN A 43 1.24 -14.12 17.01
C GLN A 43 2.59 -13.89 17.71
N GLU A 44 3.26 -14.96 18.10
CA GLU A 44 4.59 -14.95 18.73
C GLU A 44 5.69 -14.41 17.80
N GLU A 45 5.54 -14.57 16.49
CA GLU A 45 6.51 -14.18 15.45
C GLU A 45 6.34 -12.72 14.99
N VAL A 46 5.33 -12.01 15.50
CA VAL A 46 5.03 -10.63 15.16
C VAL A 46 5.28 -9.75 16.37
N ARG A 47 5.92 -8.59 16.19
CA ARG A 47 6.15 -7.64 17.28
C ARG A 47 4.86 -6.89 17.59
N GLY A 48 4.18 -7.28 18.66
CA GLY A 48 2.92 -6.67 19.08
C GLY A 48 1.70 -7.28 18.38
N PRO A 49 0.50 -6.71 18.58
CA PRO A 49 -0.73 -7.28 18.07
C PRO A 49 -0.82 -7.15 16.54
N LYS A 50 -1.27 -8.23 15.87
CA LYS A 50 -1.37 -8.29 14.40
C LYS A 50 -2.26 -7.19 13.80
N TRP A 51 -3.36 -6.85 14.48
CA TRP A 51 -4.29 -5.83 14.00
C TRP A 51 -3.65 -4.44 13.91
N LEU A 52 -2.68 -4.13 14.79
CA LEU A 52 -1.97 -2.85 14.75
C LEU A 52 -1.14 -2.72 13.48
N TRP A 53 -0.47 -3.80 13.07
CA TRP A 53 0.25 -3.83 11.81
C TRP A 53 -0.67 -3.72 10.60
N ALA A 54 -1.85 -4.34 10.63
CA ALA A 54 -2.86 -4.13 9.60
C ALA A 54 -3.30 -2.65 9.52
N LEU A 55 -3.53 -2.00 10.66
CA LEU A 55 -3.89 -0.57 10.71
C LEU A 55 -2.77 0.33 10.19
N LEU A 56 -1.51 0.02 10.53
CA LEU A 56 -0.36 0.79 10.04
C LEU A 56 -0.25 0.75 8.51
N THR A 57 -0.71 -0.32 7.84
CA THR A 57 -0.73 -0.38 6.37
C THR A 57 -1.63 0.66 5.70
N VAL A 58 -2.55 1.30 6.44
CA VAL A 58 -3.38 2.41 5.92
C VAL A 58 -2.52 3.65 5.60
N VAL A 59 -1.38 3.81 6.27
CA VAL A 59 -0.42 4.87 5.93
C VAL A 59 0.29 4.50 4.63
N ASN A 60 -0.10 5.18 3.54
CA ASN A 60 0.40 4.93 2.19
C ASN A 60 1.93 4.90 2.16
N GLY A 61 2.49 3.84 1.56
CA GLY A 61 3.94 3.59 1.44
C GLY A 61 4.67 3.23 2.75
N VAL A 62 4.45 3.99 3.83
CA VAL A 62 5.18 3.84 5.10
C VAL A 62 4.74 2.60 5.87
N GLY A 63 3.45 2.29 5.87
CA GLY A 63 2.88 1.18 6.65
C GLY A 63 3.48 -0.19 6.30
N PRO A 64 3.43 -0.61 5.02
CA PRO A 64 4.03 -1.87 4.60
C PRO A 64 5.54 -1.92 4.83
N ALA A 65 6.26 -0.83 4.54
CA ALA A 65 7.70 -0.76 4.75
C ALA A 65 8.08 -0.95 6.24
N ALA A 66 7.36 -0.27 7.14
CA ALA A 66 7.57 -0.40 8.58
C ALA A 66 7.32 -1.83 9.09
N TYR A 67 6.31 -2.53 8.55
CA TYR A 67 6.06 -3.92 8.91
C TYR A 67 7.22 -4.85 8.52
N TRP A 68 7.74 -4.72 7.30
CA TRP A 68 8.83 -5.55 6.84
C TRP A 68 10.14 -5.28 7.60
N ALA A 69 10.36 -4.04 8.01
CA ALA A 69 11.53 -3.60 8.77
C ALA A 69 11.47 -3.95 10.27
N PHE A 70 10.32 -3.74 10.93
CA PHE A 70 10.21 -3.81 12.39
C PHE A 70 9.14 -4.78 12.90
N GLY A 71 8.16 -5.16 12.07
CA GLY A 71 7.01 -5.95 12.50
C GLY A 71 7.26 -7.44 12.64
N ARG A 72 8.28 -7.98 11.99
CA ARG A 72 8.67 -9.39 12.09
C ARG A 72 9.67 -9.61 13.21
N LYS A 73 9.44 -10.60 14.06
CA LYS A 73 10.51 -11.22 14.84
C LYS A 73 11.20 -12.27 13.95
N LYS A 74 12.53 -12.31 13.98
CA LYS A 74 13.28 -13.42 13.39
C LYS A 74 12.96 -14.70 14.15
#